data_AF-A0A9E2EMD5-F1
#
_entry.id   AF-A0A9E2EMD5-F1
#
_cell.length_a   1.000
_cell.length_b   1.000
_cell.length_c   1.000
_cell.angle_alpha   90.00
_cell.angle_beta   90.00
_cell.angle_gamma   90.00
#
_symmetry.space_group_name_H-M   'P 1'
#
loop_
_entity.id
_entity.type
_entity.pdbx_description
1 polymer ?
#
loop_
_entity_poly.entity_id
_entity_poly.type
_entity_poly.pdbx_seq_one_letter_code
_entity_poly.pdbx_strand_id
1 'polypeptide(L)'
;ANIGDECETPDGVVGVINENCECETDVNEFDCPDYEANIGDPCENPNGVSGVLNENCDCITDTTFDCEELQANVGDECEDANGNLGVLNENCECAVDTSAFECFSNVEFVICDDNTTDGLTEFDLNLAFPNCPQDDVEITFHASLSDAEAGVEALNSPYVNTSNPQTIYARVVLAGTTIYEVFEVHLYVENCNPDPCTADNIALFLSECHWVPVSVDGSDDFSTVDLLFGTDGQLIAEGLGTTATGSWSVTGDSANGVYLLIGSFNNVFQVLTGEWLVAQCSETEMVLINNANNNQILLQRECN
;
A
#
# COMPACT_ATOMS: atom_id res chain seq x y z
N ALA A 1 -43.52 45.23 -15.13
CA ALA A 1 -43.43 43.78 -15.03
C ALA A 1 -42.86 43.27 -16.35
N ASN A 2 -41.87 42.39 -16.28
CA ASN A 2 -41.28 41.67 -17.40
C ASN A 2 -42.15 40.47 -17.77
N ILE A 3 -41.88 39.84 -18.91
CA ILE A 3 -42.50 38.56 -19.26
C ILE A 3 -42.22 37.55 -18.14
N GLY A 4 -43.27 36.90 -17.63
CA GLY A 4 -43.21 35.96 -16.51
C GLY A 4 -43.32 36.59 -15.11
N ASP A 5 -43.35 37.92 -14.98
CA ASP A 5 -43.66 38.58 -13.70
C ASP A 5 -45.16 38.40 -13.36
N GLU A 6 -45.44 38.25 -12.06
CA GLU A 6 -46.80 38.22 -11.53
C GLU A 6 -47.53 39.55 -11.82
N CYS A 7 -48.79 39.45 -12.23
CA CYS A 7 -49.67 40.57 -12.52
C CYS A 7 -51.07 40.31 -11.96
N GLU A 8 -51.87 41.36 -11.80
CA GLU A 8 -53.26 41.26 -11.32
C GLU A 8 -54.16 42.02 -12.29
N THR A 9 -55.22 41.37 -12.77
CA THR A 9 -56.21 42.00 -13.65
C THR A 9 -57.08 43.01 -12.87
N PRO A 10 -57.78 43.95 -13.54
CA PRO A 10 -58.66 44.90 -12.87
C PRO A 10 -59.76 44.27 -12.00
N ASP A 11 -60.11 43.00 -12.26
CA ASP A 11 -61.08 42.22 -11.51
C ASP A 11 -60.47 41.43 -10.33
N GLY A 12 -59.16 41.60 -10.07
CA GLY A 12 -58.45 41.00 -8.94
C GLY A 12 -57.92 39.59 -9.15
N VAL A 13 -57.86 39.13 -10.40
CA VAL A 13 -57.33 37.79 -10.74
C VAL A 13 -55.83 37.89 -11.01
N VAL A 14 -55.05 37.10 -10.26
CA VAL A 14 -53.59 37.02 -10.41
C VAL A 14 -53.24 36.16 -11.63
N GLY A 15 -52.27 36.62 -12.43
CA GLY A 15 -51.76 35.97 -13.63
C GLY A 15 -50.28 36.28 -13.85
N VAL A 16 -49.78 36.02 -15.06
CA VAL A 16 -48.40 36.36 -15.47
C VAL A 16 -48.38 37.18 -16.75
N ILE A 17 -47.38 38.05 -16.90
CA ILE A 17 -47.25 38.86 -18.13
C ILE A 17 -46.73 38.00 -19.29
N ASN A 18 -47.48 37.96 -20.38
CA ASN A 18 -47.11 37.25 -21.61
C ASN A 18 -46.30 38.11 -22.60
N GLU A 19 -45.91 37.53 -23.74
CA GLU A 19 -45.08 38.19 -24.77
C GLU A 19 -45.74 39.42 -25.42
N ASN A 20 -47.06 39.51 -25.34
CA ASN A 20 -47.83 40.66 -25.82
C ASN A 20 -48.02 41.73 -24.72
N CYS A 21 -47.34 41.57 -23.57
CA CYS A 21 -47.44 42.42 -22.38
C CYS A 21 -48.84 42.45 -21.76
N GLU A 22 -49.65 41.40 -21.97
CA GLU A 22 -50.97 41.24 -21.39
C GLU A 22 -50.89 40.35 -20.15
N CYS A 23 -51.76 40.57 -19.17
CA CYS A 23 -51.84 39.75 -17.96
C CYS A 23 -52.70 38.51 -18.27
N GLU A 24 -52.04 37.38 -18.48
CA GLU A 24 -52.69 36.11 -18.81
C GLU A 24 -53.00 35.37 -17.51
N THR A 25 -54.28 35.04 -17.31
CA THR A 25 -54.84 34.58 -16.02
C THR A 25 -55.16 33.09 -16.00
N ASP A 26 -54.57 32.33 -16.94
CA ASP A 26 -54.74 30.88 -17.03
C ASP A 26 -53.35 30.22 -17.12
N VAL A 27 -52.69 30.05 -15.98
CA VAL A 27 -51.36 29.39 -15.90
C VAL A 27 -51.46 27.95 -15.39
N ASN A 28 -52.67 27.38 -15.31
CA ASN A 28 -52.89 25.97 -15.01
C ASN A 28 -53.49 25.27 -16.23
N GLU A 29 -52.85 25.39 -17.40
CA GLU A 29 -53.17 24.49 -18.51
C GLU A 29 -52.47 23.16 -18.23
N PHE A 30 -53.08 22.37 -17.33
CA PHE A 30 -52.75 20.97 -17.19
C PHE A 30 -52.91 20.31 -18.56
N ASP A 31 -51.89 19.58 -19.03
CA ASP A 31 -51.98 18.86 -20.30
C ASP A 31 -53.20 17.93 -20.34
N CYS A 32 -53.65 17.47 -19.16
CA CYS A 32 -54.87 16.72 -18.94
C CYS A 32 -55.85 17.48 -18.02
N PRO A 33 -56.66 18.40 -18.58
CA PRO A 33 -57.51 19.30 -17.79
C PRO A 33 -58.55 18.58 -16.93
N ASP A 34 -59.09 17.45 -17.40
CA ASP A 34 -60.12 16.68 -16.69
C ASP A 34 -59.60 16.00 -15.41
N TYR A 35 -58.28 15.86 -15.29
CA TYR A 35 -57.61 15.21 -14.16
C TYR A 35 -56.76 16.17 -13.32
N GLU A 36 -56.71 17.46 -13.70
CA GLU A 36 -55.81 18.45 -13.09
C GLU A 36 -54.35 17.93 -12.98
N ALA A 37 -53.88 17.26 -14.05
CA ALA A 37 -52.59 16.57 -14.10
C ALA A 37 -51.85 16.82 -15.43
N ASN A 38 -50.54 16.70 -15.43
CA ASN A 38 -49.68 16.88 -16.60
C ASN A 38 -49.30 15.54 -17.24
N ILE A 39 -48.84 15.56 -18.49
CA ILE A 39 -48.31 14.36 -19.14
C ILE A 39 -47.10 13.85 -18.34
N GLY A 40 -47.07 12.55 -18.06
CA GLY A 40 -46.06 11.91 -17.23
C GLY A 40 -46.39 11.85 -15.73
N ASP A 41 -47.47 12.50 -15.27
CA ASP A 41 -47.92 12.36 -13.89
C ASP A 41 -48.40 10.92 -13.60
N PRO A 42 -48.20 10.44 -12.35
CA PRO A 42 -48.62 9.10 -11.95
C PRO A 42 -50.14 8.98 -11.96
N CYS A 43 -50.65 7.85 -12.44
CA CYS A 43 -52.07 7.54 -12.50
C CYS A 43 -52.34 6.08 -12.09
N GLU A 44 -53.61 5.74 -11.89
CA GLU A 44 -54.05 4.37 -11.60
C GLU A 44 -55.21 4.02 -12.54
N ASN A 45 -55.11 2.90 -13.24
CA ASN A 45 -56.18 2.47 -14.14
C ASN A 45 -57.37 1.90 -13.34
N PRO A 46 -58.55 1.67 -13.96
CA PRO A 46 -59.74 1.16 -13.26
C PRO A 46 -59.58 -0.22 -12.57
N ASN A 47 -58.49 -0.95 -12.88
CA ASN A 47 -58.16 -2.24 -12.27
C ASN A 47 -57.16 -2.11 -11.10
N GLY A 48 -56.77 -0.88 -10.73
CA GLY A 48 -55.87 -0.61 -9.63
C GLY A 48 -54.38 -0.73 -9.97
N VAL A 49 -54.03 -0.69 -11.27
CA VAL A 49 -52.63 -0.79 -11.72
C VAL A 49 -52.08 0.62 -11.94
N SER A 50 -50.96 0.92 -11.30
CA SER A 50 -50.26 2.19 -11.45
C SER A 50 -49.63 2.33 -12.85
N GLY A 51 -49.67 3.55 -13.39
CA GLY A 51 -49.12 3.91 -14.69
C GLY A 51 -48.78 5.39 -14.76
N VAL A 52 -48.60 5.91 -15.98
CA VAL A 52 -48.38 7.34 -16.25
C VAL A 52 -49.34 7.86 -17.32
N LEU A 53 -49.66 9.15 -17.28
CA LEU A 53 -50.50 9.78 -18.30
C LEU A 53 -49.71 10.02 -19.60
N ASN A 54 -50.26 9.56 -20.73
CA ASN A 54 -49.70 9.84 -22.06
C ASN A 54 -50.26 11.15 -22.66
N GLU A 55 -49.85 11.50 -23.88
CA GLU A 55 -50.31 12.70 -24.62
C GLU A 55 -51.83 12.75 -24.88
N ASN A 56 -52.51 11.61 -24.78
CA ASN A 56 -53.97 11.52 -24.91
C ASN A 56 -54.68 11.48 -23.55
N CYS A 57 -53.95 11.68 -22.44
CA CYS A 57 -54.45 11.58 -21.07
C CYS A 57 -54.98 10.20 -20.70
N ASP A 58 -54.52 9.16 -21.40
CA ASP A 58 -54.77 7.78 -21.00
C ASP A 58 -53.72 7.35 -19.97
N CYS A 59 -54.17 6.66 -18.93
CA CYS A 59 -53.27 6.02 -17.97
C CYS A 59 -52.66 4.78 -18.61
N ILE A 60 -51.47 4.94 -19.20
CA ILE A 60 -50.73 3.82 -19.77
C ILE A 60 -50.01 3.08 -18.65
N THR A 61 -50.35 1.81 -18.52
CA THR A 61 -49.66 0.90 -17.61
C THR A 61 -48.73 0.07 -18.46
N ASP A 62 -47.43 0.13 -18.19
CA ASP A 62 -46.49 -0.82 -18.79
C ASP A 62 -46.79 -2.20 -18.18
N THR A 63 -47.51 -3.02 -18.92
CA THR A 63 -47.80 -4.41 -18.54
C THR A 63 -46.81 -5.38 -19.19
N THR A 64 -45.84 -4.87 -19.95
CA THR A 64 -44.78 -5.68 -20.54
C THR A 64 -43.65 -5.80 -19.54
N PHE A 65 -43.80 -6.75 -18.63
CA PHE A 65 -42.70 -7.15 -17.76
C PHE A 65 -41.55 -7.70 -18.60
N ASP A 66 -40.36 -7.12 -18.46
CA ASP A 66 -39.15 -7.67 -19.09
C ASP A 66 -38.94 -9.14 -18.68
N CYS A 67 -39.31 -9.44 -17.43
CA CYS A 67 -39.27 -10.76 -16.83
C CYS A 67 -40.69 -11.32 -16.65
N GLU A 68 -41.26 -11.79 -17.77
CA GLU A 68 -42.64 -12.30 -17.83
C GLU A 68 -42.92 -13.38 -16.78
N GLU A 69 -41.99 -14.30 -16.50
CA GLU A 69 -42.20 -15.37 -15.51
C GLU A 69 -42.23 -14.85 -14.06
N LEU A 70 -41.51 -13.77 -13.78
CA LEU A 70 -41.39 -13.17 -12.46
C LEU A 70 -42.40 -12.04 -12.22
N GLN A 71 -43.08 -11.58 -13.28
CA GLN A 71 -43.93 -10.39 -13.25
C GLN A 71 -43.18 -9.18 -12.69
N ALA A 72 -41.93 -9.02 -13.14
CA ALA A 72 -40.99 -8.00 -12.69
C ALA A 72 -40.22 -7.42 -13.89
N ASN A 73 -39.65 -6.24 -13.71
CA ASN A 73 -38.86 -5.53 -14.71
C ASN A 73 -37.37 -5.63 -14.43
N VAL A 74 -36.55 -5.39 -15.45
CA VAL A 74 -35.11 -5.23 -15.27
C VAL A 74 -34.88 -4.05 -14.31
N GLY A 75 -34.04 -4.26 -13.31
CA GLY A 75 -33.76 -3.28 -12.25
C GLY A 75 -34.62 -3.42 -10.99
N ASP A 76 -35.65 -4.27 -10.99
CA ASP A 76 -36.40 -4.58 -9.77
C ASP A 76 -35.52 -5.32 -8.74
N GLU A 77 -35.73 -5.00 -7.46
CA GLU A 77 -35.05 -5.69 -6.36
C GLU A 77 -35.40 -7.18 -6.33
N CYS A 78 -34.40 -8.03 -6.07
CA CYS A 78 -34.55 -9.48 -6.01
C CYS A 78 -33.65 -10.09 -4.93
N GLU A 79 -33.89 -11.36 -4.62
CA GLU A 79 -33.08 -12.17 -3.72
C GLU A 79 -32.66 -13.45 -4.45
N ASP A 80 -31.36 -13.78 -4.44
CA ASP A 80 -30.84 -15.00 -5.06
C ASP A 80 -31.14 -16.25 -4.21
N ALA A 81 -30.79 -17.44 -4.71
CA ALA A 81 -31.04 -18.70 -4.01
C ALA A 81 -30.27 -18.84 -2.68
N ASN A 82 -29.27 -18.01 -2.43
CA ASN A 82 -28.45 -17.98 -1.22
C ASN A 82 -28.90 -16.86 -0.24
N GLY A 83 -29.90 -16.07 -0.60
CA GLY A 83 -30.41 -14.96 0.20
C GLY A 83 -29.71 -13.63 0.00
N ASN A 84 -28.90 -13.48 -1.05
CA ASN A 84 -28.21 -12.22 -1.35
C ASN A 84 -29.16 -11.29 -2.12
N LEU A 85 -29.25 -10.03 -1.70
CA LEU A 85 -30.05 -9.01 -2.37
C LEU A 85 -29.35 -8.48 -3.63
N GLY A 86 -30.11 -8.25 -4.69
CA GLY A 86 -29.62 -7.74 -5.97
C GLY A 86 -30.72 -7.08 -6.81
N VAL A 87 -30.45 -6.92 -8.10
CA VAL A 87 -31.42 -6.42 -9.09
C VAL A 87 -31.55 -7.37 -10.26
N LEU A 88 -32.75 -7.44 -10.87
CA LEU A 88 -32.95 -8.26 -12.07
C LEU A 88 -32.17 -7.69 -13.26
N ASN A 89 -31.40 -8.55 -13.93
CA ASN A 89 -30.70 -8.20 -15.17
C ASN A 89 -31.55 -8.51 -16.41
N GLU A 90 -31.05 -8.21 -17.62
CA GLU A 90 -31.74 -8.46 -18.91
C GLU A 90 -32.08 -9.94 -19.16
N ASN A 91 -31.42 -10.87 -18.46
CA ASN A 91 -31.71 -12.30 -18.51
C ASN A 91 -32.68 -12.75 -17.40
N CYS A 92 -33.22 -11.81 -16.62
CA CYS A 92 -34.12 -12.06 -15.48
C CYS A 92 -33.48 -12.87 -14.36
N GLU A 93 -32.15 -12.77 -14.22
CA GLU A 93 -31.40 -13.33 -13.11
C GLU A 93 -31.13 -12.23 -12.07
N CYS A 94 -31.11 -12.62 -10.80
CA CYS A 94 -30.77 -11.70 -9.73
C CYS A 94 -29.26 -11.40 -9.72
N ALA A 95 -28.88 -10.20 -10.13
CA ALA A 95 -27.50 -9.73 -10.14
C ALA A 95 -27.20 -8.98 -8.85
N VAL A 96 -26.26 -9.50 -8.06
CA VAL A 96 -25.75 -8.84 -6.85
C VAL A 96 -24.64 -7.88 -7.25
N ASP A 97 -24.65 -6.67 -6.66
CA ASP A 97 -23.57 -5.70 -6.86
C ASP A 97 -22.28 -6.22 -6.21
N THR A 98 -21.29 -6.47 -7.06
CA THR A 98 -19.95 -6.97 -6.69
C THR A 98 -18.86 -5.93 -6.93
N SER A 99 -19.24 -4.70 -7.26
CA SER A 99 -18.30 -3.61 -7.58
C SER A 99 -17.31 -3.30 -6.45
N ALA A 100 -17.68 -3.59 -5.20
CA ALA A 100 -16.78 -3.47 -4.06
C ALA A 100 -15.49 -4.33 -4.20
N PHE A 101 -15.52 -5.45 -4.95
CA PHE A 101 -14.32 -6.25 -5.19
C PHE A 101 -13.34 -5.62 -6.18
N GLU A 102 -13.79 -4.70 -7.05
CA GLU A 102 -12.97 -4.16 -8.15
C GLU A 102 -11.72 -3.40 -7.68
N CYS A 103 -11.71 -2.91 -6.44
CA CYS A 103 -10.53 -2.27 -5.86
C CYS A 103 -9.47 -3.29 -5.39
N PHE A 104 -9.89 -4.50 -5.04
CA PHE A 104 -9.02 -5.50 -4.46
C PHE A 104 -8.25 -6.26 -5.54
N SER A 105 -7.01 -6.63 -5.23
CA SER A 105 -6.13 -7.39 -6.11
C SER A 105 -5.04 -8.08 -5.27
N ASN A 106 -4.28 -8.97 -5.88
CA ASN A 106 -3.11 -9.53 -5.19
C ASN A 106 -2.11 -8.43 -4.86
N VAL A 107 -1.58 -8.43 -3.64
CA VAL A 107 -0.71 -7.35 -3.14
C VAL A 107 0.62 -7.92 -2.65
N GLU A 108 1.68 -7.16 -2.88
CA GLU A 108 2.98 -7.35 -2.23
C GLU A 108 3.09 -6.37 -1.07
N PHE A 109 3.12 -6.89 0.16
CA PHE A 109 3.23 -6.10 1.37
C PHE A 109 4.68 -6.17 1.86
N VAL A 110 5.46 -5.15 1.52
CA VAL A 110 6.87 -5.02 1.89
C VAL A 110 7.01 -4.14 3.13
N ILE A 111 7.67 -4.64 4.15
CA ILE A 111 8.09 -3.84 5.32
C ILE A 111 9.53 -4.14 5.71
N CYS A 112 10.11 -3.21 6.45
CA CYS A 112 11.43 -3.37 7.03
C CYS A 112 11.44 -4.48 8.08
N ASP A 113 12.53 -5.25 8.10
CA ASP A 113 12.85 -6.16 9.20
C ASP A 113 12.95 -5.39 10.53
N ASP A 114 12.80 -6.10 11.63
CA ASP A 114 12.94 -5.50 12.96
C ASP A 114 14.42 -5.28 13.33
N ASN A 115 14.73 -5.09 14.62
CA ASN A 115 16.12 -4.92 15.06
C ASN A 115 16.96 -6.22 14.93
N THR A 116 16.34 -7.31 14.51
CA THR A 116 16.90 -8.64 14.30
C THR A 116 16.78 -8.96 12.83
N THR A 117 17.90 -9.15 12.13
CA THR A 117 17.87 -9.52 10.71
C THR A 117 17.67 -11.02 10.54
N ASP A 118 16.46 -11.52 10.81
CA ASP A 118 16.09 -12.92 10.63
C ASP A 118 15.00 -13.11 9.56
N GLY A 119 14.53 -12.03 8.94
CA GLY A 119 13.48 -12.03 7.94
C GLY A 119 12.09 -12.26 8.52
N LEU A 120 11.92 -12.15 9.84
CA LEU A 120 10.64 -12.26 10.52
C LEU A 120 10.30 -10.93 11.19
N THR A 121 9.13 -10.40 10.92
CA THR A 121 8.67 -9.15 11.54
C THR A 121 7.15 -9.10 11.61
N GLU A 122 6.63 -8.10 12.33
CA GLU A 122 5.22 -7.92 12.60
C GLU A 122 4.54 -7.10 11.49
N PHE A 123 3.53 -7.68 10.84
CA PHE A 123 2.70 -7.05 9.82
C PHE A 123 1.34 -6.64 10.40
N ASP A 124 0.96 -5.37 10.27
CA ASP A 124 -0.44 -4.97 10.47
C ASP A 124 -1.24 -5.27 9.20
N LEU A 125 -1.90 -6.43 9.18
CA LEU A 125 -2.64 -6.93 8.01
C LEU A 125 -3.80 -6.00 7.61
N ASN A 126 -4.31 -5.17 8.51
CA ASN A 126 -5.37 -4.19 8.19
C ASN A 126 -4.88 -3.12 7.20
N LEU A 127 -3.56 -2.98 7.03
CA LEU A 127 -2.92 -2.07 6.09
C LEU A 127 -2.59 -2.70 4.73
N ALA A 128 -3.00 -3.95 4.48
CA ALA A 128 -2.75 -4.62 3.19
C ALA A 128 -3.50 -3.97 2.01
N PHE A 129 -4.67 -3.36 2.27
CA PHE A 129 -5.52 -2.71 1.26
C PHE A 129 -5.85 -1.26 1.66
N PRO A 130 -4.86 -0.36 1.80
CA PRO A 130 -5.06 0.96 2.39
C PRO A 130 -5.84 1.91 1.46
N ASN A 131 -5.90 1.59 0.16
CA ASN A 131 -6.53 2.41 -0.86
C ASN A 131 -7.95 1.94 -1.23
N CYS A 132 -8.45 0.86 -0.61
CA CYS A 132 -9.77 0.32 -0.90
C CYS A 132 -10.79 0.70 0.17
N PRO A 133 -12.02 1.07 -0.24
CA PRO A 133 -13.13 1.21 0.70
C PRO A 133 -13.37 -0.10 1.45
N GLN A 134 -13.60 0.00 2.77
CA GLN A 134 -13.84 -1.16 3.63
C GLN A 134 -15.20 -1.13 4.34
N ASP A 135 -16.03 -0.11 4.06
CA ASP A 135 -17.32 0.07 4.75
C ASP A 135 -18.35 -1.01 4.38
N ASP A 136 -18.27 -1.54 3.15
CA ASP A 136 -19.21 -2.53 2.60
C ASP A 136 -18.60 -3.93 2.49
N VAL A 137 -17.45 -4.17 3.14
CA VAL A 137 -16.78 -5.48 3.12
C VAL A 137 -16.24 -5.89 4.49
N GLU A 138 -16.17 -7.20 4.72
CA GLU A 138 -15.44 -7.79 5.84
C GLU A 138 -14.20 -8.51 5.31
N ILE A 139 -13.01 -8.12 5.80
CA ILE A 139 -11.72 -8.70 5.39
C ILE A 139 -11.19 -9.60 6.50
N THR A 140 -10.83 -10.84 6.14
CA THR A 140 -10.12 -11.77 7.03
C THR A 140 -8.89 -12.32 6.33
N PHE A 141 -7.85 -12.68 7.08
CA PHE A 141 -6.59 -13.18 6.53
C PHE A 141 -6.36 -14.61 6.97
N HIS A 142 -5.76 -15.44 6.11
CA HIS A 142 -5.64 -16.88 6.30
C HIS A 142 -4.28 -17.38 5.83
N ALA A 143 -3.71 -18.37 6.53
CA ALA A 143 -2.41 -18.94 6.15
C ALA A 143 -2.46 -19.82 4.89
N SER A 144 -3.64 -20.32 4.50
CA SER A 144 -3.82 -21.16 3.33
C SER A 144 -5.05 -20.78 2.51
N LEU A 145 -5.03 -21.09 1.21
CA LEU A 145 -6.16 -20.86 0.31
C LEU A 145 -7.40 -21.63 0.78
N SER A 146 -7.23 -22.87 1.24
CA SER A 146 -8.33 -23.71 1.72
C SER A 146 -9.03 -23.11 2.94
N ASP A 147 -8.27 -22.48 3.85
CA ASP A 147 -8.83 -21.85 5.05
C ASP A 147 -9.57 -20.55 4.67
N ALA A 148 -9.04 -19.79 3.71
CA ALA A 148 -9.72 -18.62 3.14
C ALA A 148 -11.03 -18.96 2.42
N GLU A 149 -11.05 -20.00 1.59
CA GLU A 149 -12.26 -20.47 0.91
C GLU A 149 -13.31 -20.99 1.91
N ALA A 150 -12.87 -21.62 3.01
CA ALA A 150 -13.72 -22.11 4.06
C ALA A 150 -14.14 -21.05 5.10
N GLY A 151 -13.44 -19.90 5.14
CA GLY A 151 -13.64 -18.86 6.15
C GLY A 151 -13.32 -19.30 7.58
N VAL A 152 -12.29 -20.12 7.78
CA VAL A 152 -11.90 -20.70 9.09
C VAL A 152 -10.45 -20.35 9.43
N GLU A 153 -10.04 -20.48 10.70
CA GLU A 153 -8.64 -20.26 11.14
C GLU A 153 -8.05 -18.89 10.73
N ALA A 154 -8.85 -17.83 10.86
CA ALA A 154 -8.40 -16.47 10.56
C ALA A 154 -7.19 -16.06 11.43
N LEU A 155 -6.22 -15.42 10.77
CA LEU A 155 -5.04 -14.82 11.38
C LEU A 155 -5.43 -13.54 12.13
N ASN A 156 -4.84 -13.33 13.30
CA ASN A 156 -4.99 -12.08 14.04
C ASN A 156 -4.02 -11.02 13.49
N SER A 157 -4.48 -9.77 13.41
CA SER A 157 -3.60 -8.62 13.19
C SER A 157 -3.25 -7.97 14.53
N PRO A 158 -1.99 -7.62 14.79
CA PRO A 158 -0.85 -7.81 13.89
C PRO A 158 -0.36 -9.28 13.84
N TYR A 159 0.29 -9.66 12.73
CA TYR A 159 0.74 -11.02 12.41
C TYR A 159 2.25 -11.08 12.13
N VAL A 160 2.95 -12.04 12.74
CA VAL A 160 4.37 -12.30 12.46
C VAL A 160 4.47 -13.41 11.42
N ASN A 161 5.22 -13.15 10.34
CA ASN A 161 5.43 -14.14 9.29
C ASN A 161 6.25 -15.35 9.78
N THR A 162 6.16 -16.48 9.08
CA THR A 162 6.88 -17.73 9.39
C THR A 162 8.01 -18.05 8.40
N SER A 163 8.06 -17.34 7.28
CA SER A 163 9.08 -17.42 6.26
C SER A 163 9.17 -16.10 5.49
N ASN A 164 10.27 -15.86 4.79
CA ASN A 164 10.44 -14.71 3.93
C ASN A 164 10.93 -15.15 2.53
N PRO A 165 10.13 -14.97 1.46
CA PRO A 165 8.75 -14.45 1.44
C PRO A 165 7.72 -15.43 2.05
N GLN A 166 6.55 -14.92 2.43
CA GLN A 166 5.38 -15.73 2.79
C GLN A 166 4.14 -15.27 2.02
N THR A 167 3.40 -16.19 1.41
CA THR A 167 2.07 -15.91 0.87
C THR A 167 1.01 -16.25 1.92
N ILE A 168 0.12 -15.31 2.18
CA ILE A 168 -1.15 -15.52 2.90
C ILE A 168 -2.32 -15.14 1.99
N TYR A 169 -3.55 -15.37 2.44
CA TYR A 169 -4.76 -15.19 1.63
C TYR A 169 -5.74 -14.26 2.34
N ALA A 170 -6.11 -13.16 1.69
CA ALA A 170 -7.16 -12.26 2.15
C ALA A 170 -8.49 -12.72 1.59
N ARG A 171 -9.45 -13.04 2.46
CA ARG A 171 -10.85 -13.30 2.12
C ARG A 171 -11.64 -12.02 2.34
N VAL A 172 -12.19 -11.46 1.26
CA VAL A 172 -13.02 -10.25 1.26
C VAL A 172 -14.47 -10.66 1.04
N VAL A 173 -15.36 -10.36 1.99
CA VAL A 173 -16.78 -10.73 1.95
C VAL A 173 -17.61 -9.47 1.80
N LEU A 174 -18.61 -9.45 0.90
CA LEU A 174 -19.56 -8.32 0.85
C LEU A 174 -20.41 -8.32 2.12
N ALA A 175 -20.51 -7.16 2.77
CA ALA A 175 -21.21 -7.00 4.04
C ALA A 175 -22.67 -7.48 3.93
N GLY A 176 -23.09 -8.33 4.88
CA GLY A 176 -24.45 -8.87 4.92
C GLY A 176 -24.75 -9.99 3.92
N THR A 177 -23.76 -10.47 3.16
CA THR A 177 -23.93 -11.54 2.17
C THR A 177 -23.06 -12.77 2.48
N THR A 178 -23.14 -13.79 1.62
CA THR A 178 -22.18 -14.92 1.61
C THR A 178 -21.16 -14.84 0.47
N ILE A 179 -21.22 -13.79 -0.35
CA ILE A 179 -20.39 -13.61 -1.54
C ILE A 179 -19.00 -13.12 -1.11
N TYR A 180 -17.97 -13.77 -1.62
CA TYR A 180 -16.59 -13.43 -1.29
C TYR A 180 -15.65 -13.63 -2.48
N GLU A 181 -14.52 -12.93 -2.44
CA GLU A 181 -13.35 -13.17 -3.26
C GLU A 181 -12.11 -13.39 -2.39
N VAL A 182 -11.12 -14.10 -2.93
CA VAL A 182 -9.86 -14.39 -2.25
C VAL A 182 -8.70 -13.83 -3.05
N PHE A 183 -7.83 -13.08 -2.38
CA PHE A 183 -6.64 -12.46 -2.95
C PHE A 183 -5.38 -12.96 -2.26
N GLU A 184 -4.28 -13.04 -3.00
CA GLU A 184 -2.96 -13.35 -2.43
C GLU A 184 -2.34 -12.08 -1.84
N VAL A 185 -1.79 -12.21 -0.63
CA VAL A 185 -0.98 -11.18 0.02
C VAL A 185 0.41 -11.76 0.23
N HIS A 186 1.40 -11.25 -0.50
CA HIS A 186 2.79 -11.66 -0.36
C HIS A 186 3.47 -10.77 0.69
N LEU A 187 3.73 -11.34 1.86
CA LEU A 187 4.51 -10.72 2.92
C LEU A 187 6.00 -10.82 2.56
N TYR A 188 6.64 -9.67 2.45
CA TYR A 188 8.07 -9.57 2.17
C TYR A 188 8.74 -8.71 3.23
N VAL A 189 9.81 -9.25 3.80
CA VAL A 189 10.62 -8.56 4.79
C VAL A 189 11.93 -8.15 4.15
N GLU A 190 12.23 -6.86 4.15
CA GLU A 190 13.47 -6.34 3.59
C GLU A 190 14.38 -5.75 4.67
N ASN A 191 15.69 -5.87 4.48
CA ASN A 191 16.63 -5.20 5.36
C ASN A 191 16.76 -3.72 4.95
N CYS A 192 15.96 -2.85 5.59
CA CYS A 192 16.01 -1.40 5.36
C CYS A 192 17.20 -0.70 6.02
N ASN A 193 17.92 -1.39 6.90
CA ASN A 193 19.10 -0.87 7.57
C ASN A 193 20.23 -1.90 7.49
N PRO A 194 20.78 -2.15 6.29
CA PRO A 194 21.85 -3.11 6.14
C PRO A 194 23.02 -2.68 7.01
N ASP A 195 23.48 -3.57 7.90
CA ASP A 195 24.65 -3.33 8.73
C ASP A 195 25.83 -2.96 7.81
N PRO A 196 26.35 -1.72 7.85
CA PRO A 196 27.46 -1.32 7.00
C PRO A 196 28.73 -2.12 7.33
N CYS A 197 28.78 -2.77 8.50
CA CYS A 197 29.96 -3.43 9.04
C CYS A 197 29.96 -4.94 8.81
N THR A 198 29.34 -5.43 7.74
CA THR A 198 29.57 -6.80 7.30
C THR A 198 31.02 -6.99 6.83
N ALA A 199 31.54 -8.22 6.93
CA ALA A 199 32.90 -8.54 6.51
C ALA A 199 33.14 -8.19 5.02
N ASP A 200 32.15 -8.43 4.17
CA ASP A 200 32.21 -8.13 2.74
C ASP A 200 32.23 -6.61 2.48
N ASN A 201 31.37 -5.84 3.14
CA ASN A 201 31.34 -4.38 3.00
C ASN A 201 32.66 -3.74 3.48
N ILE A 202 33.18 -4.19 4.63
CA ILE A 202 34.46 -3.71 5.15
C ILE A 202 35.59 -4.03 4.18
N ALA A 203 35.63 -5.24 3.61
CA ALA A 203 36.63 -5.60 2.61
C ALA A 203 36.52 -4.74 1.34
N LEU A 204 35.29 -4.43 0.89
CA LEU A 204 35.05 -3.51 -0.22
C LEU A 204 35.59 -2.12 0.11
N PHE A 205 35.13 -1.49 1.20
CA PHE A 205 35.55 -0.14 1.62
C PHE A 205 37.06 -0.01 1.76
N LEU A 206 37.72 -1.02 2.36
CA LEU A 206 39.18 -1.04 2.52
C LEU A 206 39.90 -1.09 1.17
N SER A 207 39.38 -1.83 0.20
CA SER A 207 40.03 -2.05 -1.10
C SER A 207 39.78 -0.96 -2.16
N GLU A 208 38.83 -0.06 -1.93
CA GLU A 208 38.46 0.98 -2.90
C GLU A 208 39.46 2.14 -2.97
N CYS A 209 40.01 2.57 -1.84
CA CYS A 209 40.93 3.70 -1.73
C CYS A 209 41.99 3.47 -0.64
N HIS A 210 42.89 4.44 -0.41
CA HIS A 210 43.80 4.36 0.74
C HIS A 210 43.11 4.85 2.03
N TRP A 211 43.66 4.44 3.16
CA TRP A 211 43.14 4.79 4.48
C TRP A 211 44.25 5.35 5.36
N VAL A 212 43.93 6.40 6.11
CA VAL A 212 44.87 7.10 6.99
C VAL A 212 44.50 6.81 8.45
N PRO A 213 45.43 6.28 9.28
CA PRO A 213 45.24 6.15 10.71
C PRO A 213 45.42 7.51 11.39
N VAL A 214 44.37 8.31 11.38
CA VAL A 214 44.35 9.68 11.92
C VAL A 214 44.47 9.73 13.44
N SER A 215 44.17 8.63 14.13
CA SER A 215 44.43 8.47 15.56
C SER A 215 44.76 7.01 15.90
N VAL A 216 45.87 6.79 16.60
CA VAL A 216 46.29 5.50 17.17
C VAL A 216 46.50 5.70 18.66
N ASP A 217 45.61 5.12 19.48
CA ASP A 217 45.60 5.28 20.94
C ASP A 217 45.61 6.74 21.41
N GLY A 218 44.98 7.63 20.64
CA GLY A 218 44.90 9.06 20.90
C GLY A 218 46.11 9.87 20.42
N SER A 219 47.09 9.25 19.76
CA SER A 219 48.19 9.93 19.06
C SER A 219 47.89 10.09 17.58
N ASP A 220 48.30 11.22 16.99
CA ASP A 220 48.21 11.55 15.57
C ASP A 220 49.52 11.25 14.80
N ASP A 221 50.49 10.57 15.42
CA ASP A 221 51.81 10.28 14.85
C ASP A 221 51.75 9.55 13.49
N PHE A 222 50.64 8.85 13.20
CA PHE A 222 50.44 8.09 11.97
C PHE A 222 49.51 8.78 10.96
N SER A 223 49.09 10.03 11.20
CA SER A 223 48.20 10.81 10.31
C SER A 223 48.76 11.13 8.92
N THR A 224 50.02 10.78 8.66
CA THR A 224 50.69 10.93 7.34
C THR A 224 51.00 9.60 6.67
N VAL A 225 50.41 8.51 7.19
CA VAL A 225 50.61 7.15 6.69
C VAL A 225 49.42 6.75 5.83
N ASP A 226 49.68 6.32 4.61
CA ASP A 226 48.70 5.72 3.71
C ASP A 226 48.72 4.20 3.85
N LEU A 227 47.55 3.62 4.14
CA LEU A 227 47.30 2.18 4.14
C LEU A 227 46.55 1.80 2.86
N LEU A 228 47.16 0.97 2.01
CA LEU A 228 46.56 0.45 0.78
C LEU A 228 46.26 -1.04 0.92
N PHE A 229 44.97 -1.38 0.93
CA PHE A 229 44.49 -2.75 1.09
C PHE A 229 44.22 -3.38 -0.28
N GLY A 230 45.14 -4.20 -0.77
CA GLY A 230 45.00 -4.90 -2.04
C GLY A 230 43.98 -6.04 -1.99
N THR A 231 43.26 -6.27 -3.09
CA THR A 231 42.27 -7.35 -3.22
C THR A 231 42.85 -8.77 -3.18
N ASP A 232 44.18 -8.90 -3.26
CA ASP A 232 44.94 -10.14 -3.09
C ASP A 232 45.32 -10.43 -1.62
N GLY A 233 44.83 -9.60 -0.68
CA GLY A 233 45.16 -9.70 0.76
C GLY A 233 46.50 -9.06 1.13
N GLN A 234 47.17 -8.36 0.19
CA GLN A 234 48.36 -7.58 0.48
C GLN A 234 47.99 -6.23 1.10
N LEU A 235 48.70 -5.81 2.14
CA LEU A 235 48.59 -4.47 2.72
C LEU A 235 49.90 -3.72 2.53
N ILE A 236 49.85 -2.51 1.99
CA ILE A 236 51.00 -1.61 1.89
C ILE A 236 50.79 -0.45 2.86
N ALA A 237 51.78 -0.18 3.71
CA ALA A 237 51.82 1.02 4.54
C ALA A 237 52.95 1.92 4.04
N GLU A 238 52.64 3.14 3.64
CA GLU A 238 53.59 4.15 3.13
C GLU A 238 53.50 5.42 3.96
N GLY A 239 54.62 5.91 4.48
CA GLY A 239 54.65 7.10 5.32
C GLY A 239 55.86 7.12 6.23
N LEU A 240 56.07 8.22 6.97
CA LEU A 240 57.19 8.35 7.92
C LEU A 240 58.59 8.06 7.31
N GLY A 241 58.75 8.26 6.00
CA GLY A 241 59.99 7.98 5.27
C GLY A 241 60.29 6.51 5.02
N THR A 242 59.31 5.62 5.15
CA THR A 242 59.45 4.17 4.92
C THR A 242 58.20 3.58 4.23
N THR A 243 58.37 2.40 3.66
CA THR A 243 57.27 1.61 3.08
C THR A 243 57.40 0.19 3.62
N ALA A 244 56.30 -0.42 4.04
CA ALA A 244 56.25 -1.83 4.41
C ALA A 244 55.10 -2.55 3.72
N THR A 245 55.30 -3.84 3.53
CA THR A 245 54.28 -4.75 3.02
C THR A 245 53.92 -5.75 4.11
N GLY A 246 52.62 -5.89 4.36
CA GLY A 246 52.02 -6.85 5.26
C GLY A 246 50.89 -7.59 4.55
N SER A 247 50.05 -8.25 5.33
CA SER A 247 48.83 -8.91 4.87
C SER A 247 47.63 -8.36 5.62
N TRP A 248 46.45 -8.49 5.04
CA TRP A 248 45.21 -8.20 5.74
C TRP A 248 44.12 -9.21 5.39
N SER A 249 43.14 -9.35 6.27
CA SER A 249 41.89 -10.06 5.98
C SER A 249 40.79 -9.59 6.91
N VAL A 250 39.54 -9.71 6.49
CA VAL A 250 38.37 -9.46 7.33
C VAL A 250 37.71 -10.80 7.64
N THR A 251 37.31 -11.00 8.90
CA THR A 251 36.67 -12.24 9.38
C THR A 251 35.52 -11.91 10.32
N GLY A 252 34.65 -12.89 10.59
CA GLY A 252 33.52 -12.72 11.50
C GLY A 252 32.23 -12.33 10.78
N ASP A 253 31.20 -12.04 11.58
CA ASP A 253 29.86 -11.68 11.16
C ASP A 253 29.24 -10.68 12.14
N SER A 254 28.08 -10.12 11.80
CA SER A 254 27.37 -9.16 12.65
C SER A 254 26.91 -9.76 13.99
N ALA A 255 26.84 -11.10 14.12
CA ALA A 255 26.42 -11.76 15.35
C ALA A 255 27.57 -11.93 16.37
N ASN A 256 28.80 -12.13 15.90
CA ASN A 256 29.99 -12.40 16.72
C ASN A 256 31.02 -11.26 16.71
N GLY A 257 30.73 -10.20 15.96
CA GLY A 257 31.65 -9.10 15.67
C GLY A 257 32.48 -9.37 14.42
N VAL A 258 32.76 -8.31 13.67
CA VAL A 258 33.63 -8.35 12.50
C VAL A 258 35.02 -7.85 12.87
N TYR A 259 36.05 -8.59 12.44
CA TYR A 259 37.43 -8.36 12.80
C TYR A 259 38.29 -8.09 11.57
N LEU A 260 39.04 -7.00 11.60
CA LEU A 260 40.13 -6.73 10.67
C LEU A 260 41.43 -7.28 11.24
N LEU A 261 42.01 -8.25 10.55
CA LEU A 261 43.34 -8.77 10.85
C LEU A 261 44.36 -7.98 10.04
N ILE A 262 45.28 -7.28 10.72
CA ILE A 262 46.46 -6.64 10.12
C ILE A 262 47.68 -7.50 10.48
N GLY A 263 48.23 -8.15 9.46
CA GLY A 263 49.41 -9.02 9.57
C GLY A 263 50.68 -8.24 9.94
N SER A 264 51.71 -8.97 10.35
CA SER A 264 52.91 -8.36 10.94
C SER A 264 53.71 -7.49 9.96
N PHE A 265 53.86 -6.21 10.31
CA PHE A 265 54.92 -5.34 9.81
C PHE A 265 56.23 -5.53 10.60
N ASN A 266 57.37 -5.33 9.95
CA ASN A 266 58.70 -5.49 10.54
C ASN A 266 59.41 -4.14 10.80
N ASN A 267 58.65 -3.05 10.91
CA ASN A 267 59.15 -1.68 11.06
C ASN A 267 58.27 -0.85 12.02
N VAL A 268 58.32 0.48 11.90
CA VAL A 268 57.54 1.43 12.72
C VAL A 268 56.03 1.21 12.68
N PHE A 269 55.49 0.56 11.64
CA PHE A 269 54.07 0.26 11.53
C PHE A 269 53.62 -0.96 12.36
N GLN A 270 54.53 -1.61 13.11
CA GLN A 270 54.20 -2.77 13.95
C GLN A 270 53.06 -2.48 14.94
N VAL A 271 52.88 -1.24 15.38
CA VAL A 271 51.78 -0.85 16.27
C VAL A 271 50.38 -1.03 15.66
N LEU A 272 50.26 -1.00 14.33
CA LEU A 272 49.01 -1.22 13.61
C LEU A 272 48.65 -2.71 13.49
N THR A 273 49.60 -3.60 13.80
CA THR A 273 49.43 -5.05 13.60
C THR A 273 48.58 -5.66 14.71
N GLY A 274 47.76 -6.64 14.36
CA GLY A 274 46.88 -7.31 15.32
C GLY A 274 45.53 -7.66 14.72
N GLU A 275 44.70 -8.26 15.58
CA GLU A 275 43.28 -8.50 15.31
C GLU A 275 42.47 -7.38 15.96
N TRP A 276 41.68 -6.68 15.16
CA TRP A 276 40.94 -5.50 15.56
C TRP A 276 39.45 -5.71 15.35
N LEU A 277 38.65 -5.57 16.41
CA LEU A 277 37.20 -5.49 16.30
C LEU A 277 36.83 -4.20 15.57
N VAL A 278 36.03 -4.31 14.50
CA VAL A 278 35.45 -3.16 13.81
C VAL A 278 34.24 -2.69 14.61
N ALA A 279 34.47 -1.67 15.45
CA ALA A 279 33.47 -1.17 16.39
C ALA A 279 32.50 -0.17 15.74
N GLN A 280 32.96 0.57 14.74
CA GLN A 280 32.15 1.44 13.89
C GLN A 280 32.74 1.41 12.48
N CYS A 281 31.89 1.49 11.47
CA CYS A 281 32.33 1.63 10.10
C CYS A 281 31.34 2.46 9.29
N SER A 282 31.87 3.09 8.28
CA SER A 282 31.17 3.77 7.20
C SER A 282 32.08 3.70 5.98
N GLU A 283 31.61 4.20 4.84
CA GLU A 283 32.46 4.32 3.67
C GLU A 283 33.69 5.21 3.91
N THR A 284 33.63 6.18 4.82
CA THR A 284 34.69 7.20 4.99
C THR A 284 35.49 7.08 6.28
N GLU A 285 34.99 6.34 7.26
CA GLU A 285 35.58 6.27 8.60
C GLU A 285 35.38 4.88 9.20
N MET A 286 36.40 4.38 9.89
CA MET A 286 36.38 3.10 10.59
C MET A 286 37.04 3.21 11.96
N VAL A 287 36.38 2.67 12.98
CA VAL A 287 36.88 2.60 14.34
C VAL A 287 37.22 1.15 14.66
N LEU A 288 38.48 0.92 14.96
CA LEU A 288 39.05 -0.38 15.29
C LEU A 288 39.38 -0.42 16.79
N ILE A 289 39.00 -1.50 17.47
CA ILE A 289 39.28 -1.72 18.90
C ILE A 289 39.98 -3.06 19.09
N ASN A 290 41.07 -3.07 19.85
CA ASN A 290 41.72 -4.30 20.27
C ASN A 290 41.14 -4.76 21.62
N ASN A 291 40.44 -5.89 21.61
CA ASN A 291 39.75 -6.41 22.80
C ASN A 291 40.67 -6.81 23.95
N ALA A 292 41.97 -7.03 23.71
CA ALA A 292 42.91 -7.47 24.74
C ALA A 292 43.43 -6.30 25.59
N ASN A 293 43.56 -5.10 25.02
CA ASN A 293 44.18 -3.95 25.66
C ASN A 293 43.35 -2.64 25.58
N ASN A 294 42.20 -2.67 24.91
CA ASN A 294 41.34 -1.52 24.61
C ASN A 294 42.03 -0.42 23.78
N ASN A 295 43.09 -0.76 23.06
CA ASN A 295 43.71 0.15 22.12
C ASN A 295 42.74 0.42 20.95
N GLN A 296 42.82 1.63 20.39
CA GLN A 296 41.91 2.11 19.36
C GLN A 296 42.68 2.67 18.17
N ILE A 297 42.20 2.37 16.96
CA ILE A 297 42.62 3.05 15.74
C ILE A 297 41.41 3.69 15.08
N LEU A 298 41.51 4.97 14.73
CA LEU A 298 40.58 5.67 13.85
C LEU A 298 41.20 5.75 12.47
N LEU A 299 40.57 5.09 11.49
CA LEU A 299 40.93 5.17 10.08
C LEU A 299 39.98 6.13 9.35
N GLN A 300 40.51 6.97 8.47
CA GLN A 300 39.73 7.78 7.54
C GLN A 300 40.12 7.46 6.11
N ARG A 301 39.12 7.31 5.23
CA ARG A 301 39.32 7.02 3.81
C ARG A 301 39.74 8.30 3.10
N GLU A 302 40.79 8.22 2.30
CA GLU A 302 41.19 9.26 1.37
C GLU A 302 41.29 8.65 -0.05
N CYS A 303 40.86 9.35 -1.09
CA CYS A 303 40.80 8.82 -2.47
C CYS A 303 41.56 9.72 -3.47
N ASN A 304 42.58 10.45 -2.99
CA ASN A 304 43.26 11.51 -3.75
C ASN A 304 44.10 10.99 -4.93
#